data_AF-A0A958BNX6-F1
#
_entry.id   AF-A0A958BNX6-F1
#
_cell.length_a   1.000
_cell.length_b   1.000
_cell.length_c   1.000
_cell.angle_alpha   90.00
_cell.angle_beta   90.00
_cell.angle_gamma   90.00
#
_symmetry.space_group_name_H-M   'P 1'
#
loop_
_entity.id
_entity.type
_entity.pdbx_description
1 polymer ?
#
loop_
_entity_poly.entity_id
_entity_poly.type
_entity_poly.pdbx_seq_one_letter_code
_entity_poly.pdbx_strand_id
1 'polypeptide(L)'
;GLRLNIRKATLRHWRSQFAQQLRDLGVPANATERAVRGESRKSMKDGIYRARQRRESTHTRTRAQDVATEMVASRGLPPEPGKRTLLSTRAAVLRGWRAAAATLIQHGDRSLAADVVKFTDSFEQPLTDREWIARSLLALSRARQRDAMTL
;
A
#
# COMPACT_ATOMS: atom_id res chain seq x y z
N GLY A 1 3.20 27.88 -22.03
CA GLY A 1 2.08 27.28 -21.27
C GLY A 1 2.29 27.50 -19.78
N LEU A 2 1.23 27.85 -19.05
CA LEU A 2 1.26 28.06 -17.59
C LEU A 2 1.14 26.72 -16.86
N ARG A 3 1.97 26.49 -15.83
CA ARG A 3 1.85 25.32 -14.96
C ARG A 3 0.69 25.53 -13.98
N LEU A 4 -0.31 24.65 -14.03
CA LEU A 4 -1.40 24.63 -13.05
C LEU A 4 -0.91 24.03 -11.73
N ASN A 5 -1.02 24.79 -10.63
CA ASN A 5 -0.71 24.32 -9.28
C ASN A 5 -1.94 23.66 -8.63
N ILE A 6 -2.25 22.42 -9.03
CA ILE A 6 -3.42 21.67 -8.53
C ILE A 6 -3.04 20.87 -7.28
N ARG A 7 -3.84 21.01 -6.21
CA ARG A 7 -3.67 20.22 -4.98
C ARG A 7 -4.02 18.75 -5.22
N LYS A 8 -3.36 17.84 -4.48
CA LYS A 8 -3.56 16.39 -4.63
C LYS A 8 -5.00 15.93 -4.39
N ALA A 9 -5.71 16.57 -3.44
CA ALA A 9 -7.10 16.25 -3.15
C ALA A 9 -8.01 16.59 -4.35
N THR A 10 -7.81 17.77 -4.94
CA THR A 10 -8.51 18.21 -6.15
C THR A 10 -8.26 17.25 -7.31
N LEU A 11 -7.01 16.85 -7.53
CA LEU A 11 -6.67 15.90 -8.60
C LEU A 11 -7.37 14.54 -8.42
N ARG A 12 -7.52 14.05 -7.19
CA ARG A 12 -8.26 12.81 -6.91
C ARG A 12 -9.74 12.96 -7.22
N HIS A 13 -10.35 14.06 -6.78
CA HIS A 13 -11.76 14.35 -7.05
C HIS A 13 -12.02 14.40 -8.55
N TRP A 14 -11.20 15.13 -9.31
CA TRP A 14 -11.31 15.22 -10.76
C TRP A 14 -11.15 13.86 -11.45
N ARG A 15 -10.20 13.02 -11.02
CA ARG A 15 -10.06 11.65 -11.56
C ARG A 15 -11.33 10.81 -11.33
N SER A 16 -11.95 10.93 -10.16
CA SER A 16 -13.19 10.23 -9.84
C SER A 16 -14.35 10.71 -10.71
N GLN A 17 -14.53 12.02 -10.84
CA GLN A 17 -15.58 12.62 -11.66
C GLN A 17 -15.41 12.29 -13.14
N PHE A 18 -14.18 12.38 -13.65
CA PHE A 18 -13.87 12.04 -15.03
C PHE A 18 -14.21 10.58 -15.35
N ALA A 19 -13.84 9.65 -14.46
CA ALA A 19 -14.21 8.24 -14.64
C ALA A 19 -15.73 8.02 -14.54
N GLN A 20 -16.45 8.79 -13.74
CA GLN A 20 -17.92 8.74 -13.72
C GLN A 20 -18.50 9.19 -15.06
N GLN A 21 -18.09 10.34 -15.57
CA GLN A 21 -18.56 10.86 -16.87
C GLN A 21 -18.27 9.88 -18.00
N LEU A 22 -17.09 9.24 -18.01
CA LEU A 22 -16.78 8.21 -18.99
C LEU A 22 -17.75 7.02 -18.91
N ARG A 23 -18.10 6.55 -17.70
CA ARG A 23 -19.10 5.49 -17.52
C ARG A 23 -20.49 5.92 -18.00
N ASP A 24 -20.88 7.17 -17.77
CA ASP A 24 -22.15 7.71 -18.24
C ASP A 24 -22.21 7.75 -19.78
N LEU A 25 -21.06 7.86 -20.45
CA LEU A 25 -20.91 7.75 -21.91
C LEU A 25 -20.74 6.30 -22.40
N GLY A 26 -20.90 5.30 -21.53
CA GLY A 26 -20.73 3.88 -21.87
C GLY A 26 -19.28 3.40 -21.98
N VAL A 27 -18.30 4.24 -21.60
CA VAL A 27 -16.87 3.88 -21.60
C VAL A 27 -16.49 3.29 -20.24
N PRO A 28 -16.07 2.02 -20.16
CA PRO A 28 -15.63 1.42 -18.91
C PRO A 28 -14.40 2.14 -18.34
N ALA A 29 -14.57 2.85 -17.23
CA ALA A 29 -13.51 3.62 -16.59
C ALA A 29 -13.51 3.45 -15.07
N ASN A 30 -12.31 3.31 -14.49
CA ASN A 30 -12.12 3.10 -13.06
C ASN A 30 -11.16 4.15 -12.47
N ALA A 31 -11.55 4.79 -11.36
CA ALA A 31 -10.74 5.75 -10.62
C ALA A 31 -10.78 5.48 -9.12
N THR A 32 -10.31 4.30 -8.71
CA THR A 32 -10.27 3.88 -7.31
C THR A 32 -8.97 4.30 -6.62
N GLU A 33 -9.07 4.71 -5.35
CA GLU A 33 -7.88 5.02 -4.56
C GLU A 33 -7.02 3.77 -4.33
N ARG A 34 -5.70 3.94 -4.19
CA ARG A 34 -4.79 2.81 -3.91
C ARG A 34 -5.20 2.02 -2.66
N ALA A 35 -5.62 2.71 -1.60
CA ALA A 35 -5.97 2.09 -0.34
C ALA A 35 -7.23 1.22 -0.46
N VAL A 36 -8.18 1.64 -1.30
CA VAL A 36 -9.40 0.87 -1.61
C VAL A 36 -9.06 -0.44 -2.33
N ARG A 37 -7.97 -0.45 -3.12
CA ARG A 37 -7.42 -1.63 -3.81
C ARG A 37 -6.52 -2.51 -2.93
N GLY A 38 -6.39 -2.21 -1.63
CA GLY A 38 -5.49 -2.93 -0.73
C GLY A 38 -4.02 -2.52 -0.78
N GLU A 39 -3.66 -1.52 -1.61
CA GLU A 39 -2.27 -1.06 -1.75
C GLU A 39 -1.96 0.07 -0.76
N SER A 40 -1.21 -0.26 0.30
CA SER A 40 -0.75 0.69 1.31
C SER A 40 0.58 1.36 0.94
N ARG A 41 1.41 0.71 0.12
CA ARG A 41 2.75 1.14 -0.24
C ARG A 41 2.71 2.26 -1.27
N LYS A 42 3.64 3.20 -1.14
CA LYS A 42 3.86 4.22 -2.17
C LYS A 42 4.78 3.65 -3.25
N SER A 43 4.50 3.99 -4.51
CA SER A 43 5.44 3.72 -5.58
C SER A 43 6.75 4.48 -5.33
N MET A 44 7.86 3.83 -5.68
CA MET A 44 9.16 4.48 -5.66
C MET A 44 9.21 5.52 -6.77
N LYS A 45 9.99 6.58 -6.57
CA LYS A 45 10.36 7.48 -7.68
C LYS A 45 11.15 6.68 -8.70
N ASP A 46 10.93 6.94 -9.99
CA ASP A 46 11.50 6.15 -11.09
C ASP A 46 13.03 6.02 -10.99
N GLY A 47 13.75 7.11 -10.70
CA GLY A 47 15.20 7.07 -10.51
C GLY A 47 15.66 6.15 -9.36
N ILE A 48 14.92 6.14 -8.23
CA ILE A 48 15.21 5.24 -7.10
C ILE A 48 14.91 3.80 -7.50
N TYR A 49 13.80 3.57 -8.21
CA TYR A 49 13.38 2.25 -8.67
C TYR A 49 14.42 1.63 -9.61
N ARG A 50 14.85 2.35 -10.65
CA ARG A 50 15.86 1.88 -11.61
C ARG A 50 17.21 1.64 -10.95
N ALA A 51 17.67 2.56 -10.10
CA ALA A 51 18.91 2.36 -9.36
C ALA A 51 18.82 1.15 -8.41
N ARG A 52 17.66 0.89 -7.80
CA ARG A 52 17.45 -0.27 -6.94
C ARG A 52 17.50 -1.57 -7.74
N GLN A 53 16.92 -1.62 -8.93
CA GLN A 53 17.01 -2.80 -9.80
C GLN A 53 18.46 -3.16 -10.13
N ARG A 54 19.32 -2.15 -10.37
CA ARG A 54 20.77 -2.34 -10.59
C ARG A 54 21.58 -2.55 -9.31
N ARG A 55 20.95 -2.54 -8.13
CA ARG A 55 21.60 -2.60 -6.81
C ARG A 55 22.53 -1.40 -6.49
N GLU A 56 22.32 -0.29 -7.17
CA GLU A 56 23.11 0.96 -7.08
C GLU A 56 22.42 2.06 -6.26
N SER A 57 21.20 1.83 -5.77
CA SER A 57 20.45 2.86 -5.04
C SER A 57 21.04 3.19 -3.68
N THR A 58 21.80 4.29 -3.59
CA THR A 58 22.29 4.85 -2.32
C THR A 58 21.13 5.12 -1.36
N HIS A 59 20.04 5.73 -1.83
CA HIS A 59 18.85 6.00 -1.00
C HIS A 59 18.29 4.72 -0.35
N THR A 60 18.19 3.62 -1.11
CA THR A 60 17.69 2.35 -0.56
C THR A 60 18.66 1.77 0.47
N ARG A 61 19.98 1.85 0.19
CA ARG A 61 21.03 1.36 1.09
C ARG A 61 21.05 2.15 2.40
N THR A 62 21.07 3.48 2.34
CA THR A 62 21.06 4.36 3.51
C THR A 62 19.82 4.10 4.37
N ARG A 63 18.62 4.03 3.76
CA ARG A 63 17.39 3.73 4.51
C ARG A 63 17.41 2.35 5.18
N ALA A 64 18.03 1.35 4.55
CA ALA A 64 18.19 0.03 5.16
C ALA A 64 19.18 0.06 6.32
N GLN A 65 20.28 0.80 6.19
CA GLN A 65 21.27 0.99 7.26
C GLN A 65 20.67 1.74 8.45
N ASP A 66 19.94 2.84 8.23
CA ASP A 66 19.28 3.60 9.30
C ASP A 66 18.32 2.72 10.11
N VAL A 67 17.48 1.93 9.42
CA VAL A 67 16.55 1.01 10.06
C VAL A 67 17.31 -0.08 10.83
N ALA A 68 18.39 -0.64 10.28
CA ALA A 68 19.20 -1.65 10.96
C ALA A 68 19.85 -1.09 12.24
N THR A 69 20.46 0.09 12.16
CA THR A 69 21.09 0.78 13.30
C THR A 69 20.08 1.05 14.41
N GLU A 70 18.90 1.56 14.05
CA GLU A 70 17.84 1.84 15.04
C GLU A 70 17.28 0.57 15.66
N MET A 71 17.11 -0.50 14.87
CA MET A 71 16.68 -1.81 15.40
C MET A 71 17.64 -2.37 16.45
N VAL A 72 18.95 -2.20 16.23
CA VAL A 72 19.97 -2.62 17.20
C VAL A 72 19.93 -1.72 18.44
N ALA A 73 19.88 -0.40 18.25
CA ALA A 73 19.87 0.56 19.36
C ALA A 73 18.63 0.43 20.26
N SER A 74 17.44 0.23 19.69
CA SER A 74 16.18 0.16 20.41
C SER A 74 15.72 -1.26 20.76
N ARG A 75 16.52 -2.29 20.44
CA ARG A 75 16.14 -3.72 20.56
C ARG A 75 14.79 -4.04 19.89
N GLY A 76 14.50 -3.37 18.77
CA GLY A 76 13.21 -3.43 18.09
C GLY A 76 12.98 -2.20 17.21
N LEU A 77 11.88 -2.19 16.44
CA LEU A 77 11.52 -1.03 15.63
C LEU A 77 10.55 -0.13 16.42
N PRO A 78 10.90 1.14 16.68
CA PRO A 78 9.99 2.07 17.34
C PRO A 78 8.71 2.31 16.52
N PRO A 79 7.58 2.62 17.18
CA PRO A 79 6.33 2.91 16.49
C PRO A 79 6.45 4.18 15.65
N GLU A 80 6.14 4.10 14.36
CA GLU A 80 6.12 5.27 13.49
C GLU A 80 4.80 6.05 13.60
N PRO A 81 4.83 7.40 13.64
CA PRO A 81 3.63 8.22 13.63
C PRO A 81 2.70 7.93 12.44
N GLY A 82 3.28 7.59 11.28
CA GLY A 82 2.54 7.24 10.07
C GLY A 82 1.72 5.95 10.16
N LYS A 83 2.06 5.05 11.09
CA LYS A 83 1.36 3.76 11.28
C LYS A 83 -0.10 3.98 11.68
N ARG A 84 -0.37 4.92 12.59
CA ARG A 84 -1.73 5.22 13.05
C ARG A 84 -2.63 5.65 11.89
N THR A 85 -2.11 6.51 11.01
CA THR A 85 -2.84 6.97 9.82
C THR A 85 -3.06 5.85 8.81
N LEU A 86 -2.09 4.93 8.63
CA LEU A 86 -2.28 3.76 7.77
C LEU A 86 -3.39 2.84 8.30
N LEU A 87 -3.37 2.57 9.61
CA LEU A 87 -4.37 1.72 10.26
C LEU A 87 -5.77 2.36 10.21
N SER A 88 -5.89 3.66 10.47
CA SER A 88 -7.17 4.37 10.39
C SER A 88 -7.72 4.37 8.96
N THR A 89 -6.86 4.58 7.96
CA THR A 89 -7.23 4.53 6.54
C THR A 89 -7.73 3.13 6.17
N ARG A 90 -7.01 2.07 6.58
CA ARG A 90 -7.44 0.70 6.35
C ARG A 90 -8.79 0.40 7.00
N ALA A 91 -8.98 0.82 8.26
CA ALA A 91 -10.24 0.60 8.95
C ALA A 91 -11.41 1.29 8.23
N ALA A 92 -11.21 2.50 7.71
CA ALA A 92 -12.21 3.19 6.91
C ALA A 92 -12.53 2.46 5.60
N VAL A 93 -11.50 1.99 4.88
CA VAL A 93 -11.67 1.19 3.65
C VAL A 93 -12.45 -0.10 3.91
N LEU A 94 -12.08 -0.86 4.94
CA LEU A 94 -12.75 -2.10 5.28
C LEU A 94 -14.21 -1.87 5.70
N ARG A 95 -14.52 -0.78 6.42
CA ARG A 95 -15.90 -0.39 6.71
C ARG A 95 -16.68 -0.10 5.43
N GLY A 96 -16.10 0.62 4.47
CA GLY A 96 -16.72 0.91 3.18
C GLY A 96 -17.04 -0.37 2.39
N TRP A 97 -16.09 -1.29 2.30
CA TRP A 97 -16.31 -2.58 1.61
C TRP A 97 -17.36 -3.45 2.29
N ARG A 98 -17.40 -3.49 3.63
CA ARG A 98 -18.46 -4.22 4.37
C ARG A 98 -19.83 -3.62 4.13
N ALA A 99 -19.94 -2.30 4.08
CA ALA A 99 -21.19 -1.64 3.74
C ALA A 99 -21.64 -1.99 2.30
N ALA A 100 -20.72 -1.97 1.33
CA ALA A 100 -21.01 -2.37 -0.04
C ALA A 100 -21.46 -3.84 -0.13
N ALA A 101 -20.79 -4.76 0.58
CA ALA A 101 -21.20 -6.16 0.64
C ALA A 101 -22.59 -6.33 1.28
N ALA A 102 -22.91 -5.58 2.33
CA ALA A 102 -24.24 -5.60 2.94
C ALA A 102 -25.33 -5.11 1.98
N THR A 103 -25.07 -4.05 1.21
CA THR A 103 -25.98 -3.57 0.17
C THR A 103 -26.20 -4.61 -0.92
N LEU A 104 -25.15 -5.30 -1.37
CA LEU A 104 -25.27 -6.40 -2.33
C LEU A 104 -26.17 -7.54 -1.82
N ILE A 105 -26.01 -7.91 -0.54
CA ILE A 105 -26.88 -8.93 0.10
C ILE A 105 -28.34 -8.47 0.11
N GLN A 106 -28.61 -7.20 0.44
CA GLN A 106 -29.97 -6.64 0.45
C GLN A 106 -30.64 -6.69 -0.92
N HIS A 107 -29.86 -6.54 -2.01
CA HIS A 107 -30.35 -6.63 -3.38
C HIS A 107 -30.39 -8.07 -3.94
N GLY A 108 -29.98 -9.07 -3.15
CA GLY A 108 -30.00 -10.49 -3.55
C GLY A 108 -28.70 -11.02 -4.17
N ASP A 109 -27.70 -10.15 -4.40
CA ASP A 109 -26.42 -10.49 -5.03
C ASP A 109 -25.43 -11.13 -4.04
N ARG A 110 -25.81 -12.27 -3.47
CA ARG A 110 -25.03 -12.97 -2.43
C ARG A 110 -23.66 -13.46 -2.92
N SER A 111 -23.55 -13.87 -4.19
CA SER A 111 -22.29 -14.33 -4.78
C SER A 111 -21.27 -13.19 -4.84
N LEU A 112 -21.67 -12.04 -5.39
CA LEU A 112 -20.82 -10.87 -5.50
C LEU A 112 -20.44 -10.32 -4.12
N ALA A 113 -21.38 -10.34 -3.15
CA ALA A 113 -21.08 -9.97 -1.77
C ALA A 113 -19.98 -10.89 -1.17
N ALA A 114 -20.05 -12.20 -1.41
CA ALA A 114 -19.03 -13.14 -0.96
C ALA A 114 -17.67 -12.87 -1.61
N ASP A 115 -17.64 -12.50 -2.89
CA ASP A 115 -16.40 -12.13 -3.58
C ASP A 115 -15.79 -10.83 -3.04
N VAL A 116 -16.62 -9.85 -2.67
CA VAL A 116 -16.15 -8.64 -1.96
C VAL A 116 -15.48 -9.00 -0.63
N VAL A 117 -16.08 -9.91 0.14
CA VAL A 117 -15.50 -10.37 1.42
C VAL A 117 -14.14 -11.05 1.19
N LYS A 118 -14.08 -12.04 0.28
CA LYS A 118 -12.83 -12.70 -0.11
C LYS A 118 -11.76 -11.70 -0.55
N PHE A 119 -12.15 -10.70 -1.34
CA PHE A 119 -11.24 -9.65 -1.78
C PHE A 119 -10.68 -8.86 -0.60
N THR A 120 -11.51 -8.45 0.36
CA THR A 120 -11.01 -7.73 1.55
C THR A 120 -10.15 -8.58 2.47
N ASP A 121 -10.42 -9.88 2.55
CA ASP A 121 -9.63 -10.81 3.36
C ASP A 121 -8.24 -11.05 2.76
N SER A 122 -8.09 -10.87 1.44
CA SER A 122 -6.79 -10.94 0.76
C SER A 122 -5.84 -9.80 1.13
N PHE A 123 -6.32 -8.73 1.79
CA PHE A 123 -5.48 -7.57 2.07
C PHE A 123 -4.46 -7.88 3.17
N GLU A 124 -3.17 -7.74 2.85
CA GLU A 124 -2.10 -7.83 3.85
C GLU A 124 -2.19 -6.72 4.91
N GLN A 125 -1.61 -6.96 6.09
CA GLN A 125 -1.49 -5.95 7.14
C GLN A 125 -0.68 -4.74 6.61
N PRO A 126 -1.18 -3.51 6.78
CA PRO A 126 -0.51 -2.34 6.23
C PRO A 126 0.76 -2.08 7.03
N LEU A 127 1.90 -2.24 6.37
CA LEU A 127 3.21 -1.93 6.94
C LEU A 127 3.68 -0.55 6.48
N THR A 128 4.37 0.16 7.35
CA THR A 128 5.12 1.34 6.96
C THR A 128 6.35 0.95 6.14
N ASP A 129 6.96 1.94 5.48
CA ASP A 129 8.20 1.69 4.72
C ASP A 129 9.31 1.15 5.63
N ARG A 130 9.40 1.60 6.88
CA ARG A 130 10.39 1.11 7.85
C ARG A 130 10.11 -0.32 8.29
N GLU A 131 8.85 -0.64 8.59
CA GLU A 131 8.44 -2.01 8.94
C GLU A 131 8.71 -2.98 7.79
N TRP A 132 8.48 -2.57 6.54
CA TRP A 132 8.83 -3.35 5.36
C TRP A 132 10.33 -3.61 5.23
N ILE A 133 11.15 -2.58 5.46
CA ILE A 133 12.62 -2.72 5.44
C ILE A 133 13.07 -3.67 6.55
N ALA A 134 12.59 -3.47 7.78
CA ALA A 134 12.89 -4.32 8.92
C ALA A 134 12.54 -5.80 8.65
N ARG A 135 11.32 -6.06 8.14
CA ARG A 135 10.88 -7.40 7.75
C ARG A 135 11.80 -8.02 6.69
N SER A 136 12.21 -7.23 5.70
CA SER A 136 13.12 -7.68 4.64
C SER A 136 14.51 -8.03 5.18
N LEU A 137 15.05 -7.22 6.09
CA LEU A 137 16.36 -7.46 6.73
C LEU A 137 16.33 -8.73 7.59
N LEU A 138 15.28 -8.93 8.38
CA LEU A 138 15.10 -10.14 9.19
C LEU A 138 14.98 -11.40 8.32
N ALA A 139 14.25 -11.32 7.20
CA ALA A 139 14.13 -12.43 6.26
C ALA A 139 15.50 -12.81 5.65
N LEU A 140 16.30 -11.82 5.24
CA LEU A 140 17.65 -12.05 4.71
C LEU A 140 18.60 -12.64 5.76
N SER A 141 18.52 -12.17 7.00
CA SER A 141 19.31 -12.71 8.12
C SER A 141 18.98 -14.19 8.37
N ARG A 142 17.70 -14.54 8.41
CA ARG A 142 17.26 -15.94 8.60
C ARG A 142 17.68 -16.85 7.46
N ALA A 143 17.62 -16.37 6.22
CA ALA A 143 18.08 -17.13 5.06
C ALA A 143 19.57 -17.48 5.18
N ARG A 144 20.42 -16.49 5.49
CA ARG A 144 21.87 -16.71 5.70
C ARG A 144 22.17 -17.68 6.84
N GLN A 145 21.42 -17.61 7.94
CA GLN A 145 21.60 -18.53 9.07
C GLN A 145 21.27 -19.97 8.69
N ARG A 146 20.24 -20.19 7.86
CA ARG A 146 19.90 -21.53 7.35
C ARG A 146 21.00 -22.08 6.44
N ASP A 147 21.50 -21.26 5.51
CA ASP A 147 22.57 -21.67 4.61
C ASP A 147 23.83 -22.05 5.38
N ALA A 148 24.15 -21.33 6.47
CA ALA A 148 25.30 -21.62 7.34
C ALA A 148 25.14 -22.87 8.23
N MET A 149 23.92 -23.34 8.48
CA MET A 149 23.66 -24.60 9.21
C MET A 149 23.61 -25.84 8.30
N THR A 150 23.60 -25.65 6.98
CA THR A 150 23.49 -26.75 5.99
C THR A 150 24.85 -27.11 5.37
N LEU A 151 25.92 -26.40 5.76
CA LEU A 151 27.32 -26.64 5.42
C LEU A 151 28.05 -27.23 6.63
#